data_AF-A0A9R1NC29-F1
#
_entry.id   AF-A0A9R1NC29-F1
#
_cell.length_a   1.000
_cell.length_b   1.000
_cell.length_c   1.000
_cell.angle_alpha   90.00
_cell.angle_beta   90.00
_cell.angle_gamma   90.00
#
_symmetry.space_group_name_H-M   'P 1'
#
loop_
_entity.id
_entity.type
_entity.pdbx_description
1 polymer ?
#
loop_
_entity_poly.entity_id
_entity_poly.type
_entity_poly.pdbx_seq_one_letter_code
_entity_poly.pdbx_strand_id
1 'polypeptide(L)'
;MKFEKGLSTATLLSNEVKCKQVALLERYILLNNLKSVLESLRGQVAGKYKDEIEESVSMVDILAVQLSKTENELLQQKTEVTRIATSLKLASEDARRIVDEERTNARMEIENARAVVQRVQKVLKEKENSSQRIRKQLQPT
;
A
#
# COMPACT_ATOMS: atom_id res chain seq x y z
N MET A 1 -0.86 0.12 -11.85
CA MET A 1 -0.90 -1.35 -11.63
C MET A 1 -1.86 -1.71 -10.50
N LYS A 2 -2.33 -2.98 -10.39
CA LYS A 2 -3.26 -3.38 -9.30
C LYS A 2 -2.68 -3.10 -7.90
N PHE A 3 -1.37 -3.29 -7.71
CA PHE A 3 -0.70 -3.05 -6.44
C PHE A 3 -0.60 -1.57 -6.03
N GLU A 4 -0.46 -0.65 -6.99
CA GLU A 4 -0.44 0.80 -6.70
C GLU A 4 -1.78 1.28 -6.14
N LYS A 5 -2.90 0.76 -6.68
CA LYS A 5 -4.23 1.04 -6.11
C LYS A 5 -4.33 0.48 -4.69
N GLY A 6 -3.86 -0.75 -4.47
CA GLY A 6 -3.82 -1.35 -3.13
C GLY A 6 -2.98 -0.55 -2.14
N LEU A 7 -1.81 -0.05 -2.56
CA LEU A 7 -0.92 0.76 -1.73
C LEU A 7 -1.56 2.10 -1.35
N SER A 8 -2.25 2.75 -2.30
CA SER A 8 -3.02 3.97 -2.03
C SER A 8 -4.12 3.71 -0.99
N THR A 9 -4.91 2.64 -1.15
CA THR A 9 -5.93 2.24 -0.17
C THR A 9 -5.33 1.95 1.21
N ALA A 10 -4.22 1.21 1.27
CA ALA A 10 -3.54 0.90 2.54
C ALA A 10 -3.02 2.16 3.25
N THR A 11 -2.57 3.17 2.48
CA THR A 11 -2.15 4.47 3.02
C THR A 11 -3.32 5.24 3.61
N LEU A 12 -4.47 5.25 2.93
CA LEU A 12 -5.70 5.88 3.44
C LEU A 12 -6.17 5.23 4.74
N LEU A 13 -6.23 3.90 4.77
CA LEU A 13 -6.60 3.13 5.96
C LEU A 13 -5.63 3.37 7.12
N SER A 14 -4.32 3.48 6.84
CA SER A 14 -3.33 3.79 7.87
C SER A 14 -3.57 5.16 8.49
N ASN A 15 -3.93 6.16 7.69
CA ASN A 15 -4.26 7.50 8.19
C ASN A 15 -5.57 7.51 8.98
N GLU A 16 -6.60 6.81 8.51
CA GLU A 16 -7.86 6.67 9.24
C GLU A 16 -7.65 6.05 10.63
N VAL A 17 -6.85 4.98 10.72
CA VAL A 17 -6.51 4.34 12.00
C VAL A 17 -5.77 5.30 12.93
N LYS A 18 -4.83 6.11 12.41
CA LYS A 18 -4.15 7.14 13.21
C LYS A 18 -5.12 8.19 13.74
N CYS A 19 -6.05 8.66 12.92
CA CYS A 19 -7.08 9.62 13.34
C CYS A 19 -7.97 9.04 14.45
N LYS A 20 -8.43 7.79 14.29
CA LYS A 20 -9.20 7.09 15.32
C LYS A 20 -8.42 6.94 16.64
N GLN A 21 -7.10 6.70 16.55
CA GLN A 21 -6.26 6.55 17.74
C GLN A 21 -6.16 7.85 18.54
N VAL A 22 -6.00 9.00 17.86
CA VAL A 22 -6.01 10.32 18.51
C VAL A 22 -7.35 10.58 19.21
N ALA A 23 -8.47 10.33 18.53
CA ALA A 23 -9.80 10.53 19.11
C ALA A 23 -10.07 9.62 20.33
N LEU A 24 -9.50 8.39 20.36
CA LEU A 24 -9.59 7.51 21.53
C LEU A 24 -8.81 8.06 22.74
N LEU A 25 -7.62 8.63 22.52
CA LEU A 25 -6.84 9.26 23.59
C LEU A 25 -7.59 10.45 24.21
N GLU A 26 -8.23 11.28 23.39
CA GLU A 26 -9.06 12.39 23.86
C GLU A 26 -10.25 11.89 24.70
N ARG A 27 -10.92 10.82 24.25
CA ARG A 27 -11.98 10.16 25.02
C ARG A 27 -11.49 9.60 26.36
N TYR A 28 -10.29 9.03 26.39
CA TYR A 28 -9.70 8.50 27.62
C TYR A 28 -9.45 9.62 28.65
N ILE A 29 -8.91 10.77 28.20
CA ILE A 29 -8.73 11.95 29.05
C ILE A 29 -10.08 12.44 29.59
N LEU A 30 -11.10 12.53 28.73
CA LEU A 30 -12.44 12.98 29.14
C LEU A 30 -13.08 12.05 30.18
N LEU A 31 -12.98 10.72 29.99
CA LEU A 31 -13.51 9.75 30.96
C LEU A 31 -12.78 9.83 32.31
N ASN A 32 -11.46 10.02 32.31
CA ASN A 32 -10.70 10.19 33.56
C ASN A 32 -11.10 11.46 34.29
N ASN A 33 -11.27 12.57 33.58
CA ASN A 33 -11.73 13.83 34.17
C ASN A 33 -13.14 13.69 34.74
N LEU A 34 -14.06 13.05 34.00
CA LEU A 34 -15.41 12.78 34.46
C LEU A 34 -15.41 11.92 35.73
N LYS A 35 -14.63 10.83 35.75
CA LYS A 35 -14.49 9.98 36.94
C LYS A 35 -13.98 10.78 38.14
N SER A 36 -12.95 11.62 37.95
CA SER A 36 -12.39 12.45 39.02
C SER A 36 -13.41 13.43 39.61
N VAL A 37 -14.23 14.06 38.76
CA VAL A 37 -15.32 14.95 39.19
C VAL A 37 -16.39 14.18 39.96
N LEU A 38 -16.82 13.02 39.46
CA LEU A 38 -17.82 12.18 40.12
C LEU A 38 -17.33 11.69 41.49
N GLU A 39 -16.08 11.25 41.59
CA GLU A 39 -15.46 10.84 42.87
C GLU A 39 -15.39 11.99 43.87
N SER A 40 -15.07 13.21 43.39
CA SER A 40 -15.05 14.42 44.24
C SER A 40 -16.45 14.75 44.78
N LEU A 41 -17.49 14.61 43.95
CA LEU A 41 -18.88 14.84 44.35
C LEU A 41 -19.40 13.74 45.28
N ARG A 42 -18.96 12.49 45.11
CA ARG A 42 -19.41 11.34 45.92
C ARG A 42 -19.21 11.57 47.41
N GLY A 43 -18.14 12.26 47.81
CA GLY A 43 -17.85 12.62 49.20
C GLY A 43 -18.69 13.78 49.76
N GLN A 44 -19.40 14.51 48.90
CA GLN A 44 -20.12 15.75 49.24
C GLN A 44 -21.64 15.56 49.29
N VAL A 45 -22.17 14.45 48.78
CA VAL A 45 -23.61 14.17 48.69
C VAL A 45 -24.05 13.04 49.62
N ALA A 46 -25.34 13.00 49.96
CA ALA A 46 -25.94 11.98 50.81
C ALA A 46 -27.31 11.54 50.27
N GLY A 47 -27.79 10.39 50.76
CA GLY A 47 -29.06 9.80 50.34
C GLY A 47 -29.09 9.50 48.85
N LYS A 48 -30.24 9.72 48.21
CA LYS A 48 -30.47 9.38 46.79
C LYS A 48 -29.42 9.90 45.82
N TYR A 49 -28.90 11.12 46.03
CA TYR A 49 -27.87 11.70 45.17
C TYR A 49 -26.54 10.96 45.26
N LYS A 50 -26.24 10.35 46.41
CA LYS A 50 -25.05 9.52 46.57
C LYS A 50 -25.18 8.24 45.75
N ASP A 51 -26.35 7.60 45.79
CA ASP A 51 -26.63 6.38 45.04
C ASP A 51 -26.54 6.64 43.51
N GLU A 52 -27.11 7.75 43.04
CA GLU A 52 -27.03 8.17 41.63
C GLU A 52 -25.58 8.46 41.18
N ILE A 53 -24.75 9.05 42.05
CA ILE A 53 -23.33 9.28 41.76
C ILE A 53 -22.55 7.97 41.74
N GLU A 54 -22.83 7.04 42.64
CA GLU A 54 -22.19 5.72 42.69
C GLU A 54 -22.54 4.89 41.44
N GLU A 55 -23.78 4.96 40.97
CA GLU A 55 -24.20 4.40 39.69
C GLU A 55 -23.44 5.05 38.53
N SER A 56 -23.35 6.39 38.51
CA SER A 56 -22.63 7.14 37.48
C SER A 56 -21.13 6.79 37.43
N VAL A 57 -20.48 6.61 38.58
CA VAL A 57 -19.07 6.14 38.65
C VAL A 57 -18.95 4.74 38.05
N SER A 58 -19.88 3.84 38.39
CA SER A 58 -19.90 2.48 37.84
C SER A 58 -20.09 2.48 36.32
N MET A 59 -20.96 3.35 35.79
CA MET A 59 -21.11 3.51 34.34
C MET A 59 -19.82 3.99 33.67
N VAL A 60 -19.12 4.95 34.28
CA VAL A 60 -17.82 5.43 33.77
C VAL A 60 -16.76 4.33 33.77
N ASP A 61 -16.75 3.46 34.77
CA ASP A 61 -15.85 2.30 34.80
C ASP A 61 -16.14 1.29 33.69
N ILE A 62 -17.43 1.02 33.41
CA ILE A 62 -17.84 0.18 32.29
C ILE A 62 -17.37 0.79 30.96
N LEU A 63 -17.57 2.10 30.79
CA LEU A 63 -17.13 2.82 29.59
C LEU A 63 -15.60 2.81 29.45
N ALA A 64 -14.84 2.92 30.53
CA ALA A 64 -13.38 2.85 30.51
C ALA A 64 -12.89 1.47 30.05
N VAL A 65 -13.51 0.39 30.53
CA VAL A 65 -13.21 -0.98 30.08
C VAL A 65 -13.52 -1.16 28.59
N GLN A 66 -14.68 -0.67 28.13
CA GLN A 66 -15.05 -0.71 26.72
C GLN A 66 -14.07 0.07 25.83
N LEU A 67 -13.67 1.26 26.27
CA LEU A 67 -12.72 2.11 25.55
C LEU A 67 -11.35 1.43 25.40
N SER A 68 -10.85 0.80 26.47
CA SER A 68 -9.60 0.04 26.43
C SER A 68 -9.67 -1.16 25.49
N LYS A 69 -10.81 -1.86 25.45
CA LYS A 69 -11.02 -2.94 24.48
C LYS A 69 -10.96 -2.41 23.04
N THR A 70 -11.65 -1.32 22.73
CA THR A 70 -11.62 -0.68 21.41
C THR A 70 -10.22 -0.19 21.05
N GLU A 71 -9.45 0.34 22.00
CA GLU A 71 -8.06 0.74 21.77
C GLU A 71 -7.17 -0.45 21.37
N ASN A 72 -7.30 -1.58 22.06
CA ASN A 72 -6.57 -2.80 21.73
C ASN A 72 -6.93 -3.32 20.32
N GLU A 73 -8.21 -3.34 19.96
CA GLU A 73 -8.66 -3.72 18.63
C GLU A 73 -8.08 -2.78 17.55
N LEU A 74 -8.06 -1.47 17.82
CA LEU A 74 -7.49 -0.49 16.89
C LEU A 74 -5.97 -0.65 16.74
N LEU A 75 -5.25 -0.96 17.83
CA LEU A 75 -3.82 -1.22 17.80
C LEU A 75 -3.50 -2.46 16.96
N GLN A 76 -4.31 -3.51 17.06
CA GLN A 76 -4.20 -4.69 16.23
C GLN A 76 -4.44 -4.35 14.74
N GLN A 77 -5.50 -3.60 14.44
CA GLN A 77 -5.78 -3.12 13.07
C GLN A 77 -4.63 -2.28 12.51
N LYS A 78 -4.05 -1.38 13.31
CA LYS A 78 -2.90 -0.55 12.92
C LYS A 78 -1.71 -1.40 12.51
N THR A 79 -1.42 -2.44 13.30
CA THR A 79 -0.31 -3.36 13.04
C THR A 79 -0.54 -4.10 11.73
N GLU A 80 -1.75 -4.62 11.52
CA GLU A 80 -2.08 -5.38 10.31
C GLU A 80 -2.09 -4.51 9.05
N VAL A 81 -2.67 -3.31 9.10
CA VAL A 81 -2.66 -2.36 7.97
C VAL A 81 -1.22 -1.96 7.62
N THR A 82 -0.37 -1.75 8.62
CA THR A 82 1.05 -1.41 8.40
C THR A 82 1.80 -2.56 7.73
N ARG A 83 1.52 -3.80 8.16
CA ARG A 83 2.09 -5.01 7.56
C ARG A 83 1.67 -5.15 6.10
N ILE A 84 0.37 -5.01 5.80
CA ILE A 84 -0.17 -5.09 4.44
C ILE A 84 0.42 -3.99 3.55
N ALA A 85 0.48 -2.75 4.04
CA ALA A 85 1.07 -1.63 3.29
C ALA A 85 2.52 -1.91 2.91
N THR A 86 3.31 -2.46 3.83
CA THR A 86 4.70 -2.84 3.60
C THR A 86 4.82 -3.93 2.54
N SER A 87 4.02 -5.00 2.64
CA SER A 87 3.99 -6.08 1.64
C SER A 87 3.57 -5.58 0.26
N LEU A 88 2.56 -4.72 0.17
CA LEU A 88 2.11 -4.13 -1.09
C LEU A 88 3.17 -3.23 -1.72
N LYS A 89 3.92 -2.48 -0.91
CA LYS A 89 5.03 -1.66 -1.39
C LYS A 89 6.11 -2.54 -2.04
N LEU A 90 6.58 -3.57 -1.32
CA LEU A 90 7.59 -4.49 -1.84
C LEU A 90 7.12 -5.20 -3.11
N ALA A 91 5.89 -5.71 -3.13
CA ALA A 91 5.33 -6.35 -4.33
C ALA A 91 5.20 -5.39 -5.52
N SER A 92 4.88 -4.11 -5.26
CA SER A 92 4.80 -3.08 -6.30
C SER A 92 6.17 -2.75 -6.89
N GLU A 93 7.19 -2.65 -6.05
CA GLU A 93 8.57 -2.39 -6.45
C GLU A 93 9.14 -3.56 -7.26
N ASP A 94 8.90 -4.79 -6.80
CA ASP A 94 9.36 -5.99 -7.50
C ASP A 94 8.67 -6.17 -8.86
N ALA A 95 7.35 -5.99 -8.92
CA ALA A 95 6.62 -6.03 -10.18
C ALA A 95 7.11 -4.98 -11.19
N ARG A 96 7.45 -3.76 -10.72
CA ARG A 96 8.02 -2.71 -11.56
C ARG A 96 9.38 -3.12 -12.12
N ARG A 97 10.25 -3.65 -11.26
CA ARG A 97 11.58 -4.13 -11.63
C ARG A 97 11.52 -5.20 -12.72
N ILE A 98 10.69 -6.23 -12.52
CA ILE A 98 10.49 -7.31 -13.50
C ILE A 98 10.04 -6.74 -14.85
N VAL A 99 9.04 -5.84 -14.84
CA VAL A 99 8.53 -5.23 -16.08
C VAL A 99 9.61 -4.44 -16.81
N ASP A 100 10.44 -3.69 -16.10
CA ASP A 100 11.49 -2.86 -16.71
C ASP A 100 12.67 -3.70 -17.23
N GLU A 101 13.01 -4.79 -16.55
CA GLU A 101 14.00 -5.78 -16.99
C GLU A 101 13.53 -6.49 -18.27
N GLU A 102 12.32 -7.04 -18.28
CA GLU A 102 11.74 -7.71 -19.45
C GLU A 102 11.60 -6.77 -20.65
N ARG A 103 11.22 -5.51 -20.42
CA ARG A 103 11.21 -4.49 -21.48
C ARG A 103 12.59 -4.23 -22.06
N THR A 104 13.63 -4.26 -21.22
CA THR A 104 15.01 -4.04 -21.66
C THR A 104 15.52 -5.25 -22.45
N ASN A 105 15.24 -6.46 -21.97
CA ASN A 105 15.56 -7.71 -22.66
C ASN A 105 14.89 -7.76 -24.03
N ALA A 106 13.57 -7.50 -24.10
CA ALA A 106 12.84 -7.46 -25.36
C ALA A 106 13.39 -6.43 -26.35
N ARG A 107 13.77 -5.23 -25.88
CA ARG A 107 14.42 -4.21 -26.74
C ARG A 107 15.74 -4.71 -27.32
N MET A 108 16.56 -5.36 -26.51
CA MET A 108 17.84 -5.93 -26.93
C MET A 108 17.65 -7.06 -27.95
N GLU A 109 16.70 -7.96 -27.72
CA GLU A 109 16.38 -9.03 -28.67
C GLU A 109 15.88 -8.50 -30.01
N ILE A 110 15.00 -7.49 -29.99
CA ILE A 110 14.52 -6.82 -31.21
C ILE A 110 15.70 -6.21 -31.99
N GLU A 111 16.62 -5.53 -31.31
CA GLU A 111 17.76 -4.90 -31.96
C GLU A 111 18.74 -5.95 -32.54
N ASN A 112 18.98 -7.02 -31.80
CA ASN A 112 19.77 -8.16 -32.29
C ASN A 112 19.14 -8.80 -33.54
N ALA A 113 17.82 -9.02 -33.52
CA ALA A 113 17.09 -9.55 -34.68
C ALA A 113 17.15 -8.60 -35.89
N ARG A 114 16.99 -7.29 -35.67
CA ARG A 114 17.16 -6.26 -36.72
C ARG A 114 18.55 -6.30 -37.33
N ALA A 115 19.59 -6.41 -36.51
CA ALA A 115 20.98 -6.50 -36.98
C ALA A 115 21.19 -7.78 -37.83
N VAL A 116 20.62 -8.92 -37.43
CA VAL A 116 20.65 -10.16 -38.22
C VAL A 116 19.95 -9.96 -39.57
N VAL A 117 18.73 -9.39 -39.56
CA VAL A 117 17.96 -9.14 -40.79
C VAL A 117 18.73 -8.22 -41.74
N GLN A 118 19.33 -7.14 -41.25
CA GLN A 118 20.16 -6.24 -42.06
C GLN A 118 21.35 -6.96 -42.69
N ARG A 119 22.05 -7.83 -41.94
CA ARG A 119 23.15 -8.64 -42.47
C ARG A 119 22.68 -9.56 -43.59
N VAL A 120 21.57 -10.26 -43.40
CA VAL A 120 20.98 -11.16 -44.41
C VAL A 120 20.56 -10.37 -45.65
N GLN A 121 19.91 -9.22 -45.49
CA GLN A 121 19.52 -8.36 -46.61
C GLN A 121 20.72 -7.88 -47.43
N LYS A 122 21.82 -7.51 -46.76
CA LYS A 122 23.06 -7.12 -47.43
C LYS A 122 23.63 -8.27 -48.27
N VAL A 123 23.74 -9.47 -47.71
CA VAL A 123 24.23 -10.67 -48.41
C VAL A 123 23.35 -11.02 -49.61
N LEU A 124 22.02 -10.96 -49.46
CA LEU A 124 21.08 -11.21 -50.55
C LEU A 124 21.25 -10.20 -51.70
N LYS A 125 21.38 -8.92 -51.38
CA LYS A 125 21.59 -7.85 -52.37
C LYS A 125 22.92 -8.00 -53.11
N GLU A 126 23.99 -8.38 -52.41
CA GLU A 126 25.30 -8.67 -53.02
C GLU A 126 25.24 -9.88 -53.97
N LYS A 127 24.51 -10.94 -53.58
CA LYS A 127 24.30 -12.13 -54.42
C LYS A 127 23.50 -11.81 -55.68
N GLU A 128 22.43 -11.01 -55.56
CA GLU A 128 21.61 -10.57 -56.69
C GLU A 128 22.42 -9.73 -57.69
N ASN A 129 23.16 -8.72 -57.20
CA ASN A 129 24.03 -7.88 -58.02
C ASN A 129 25.09 -8.69 -58.76
N SER A 130 25.72 -9.66 -58.08
CA SER A 130 26.73 -10.54 -58.68
C SER A 130 26.12 -11.43 -59.77
N SER A 131 24.92 -11.97 -59.52
CA SER A 131 24.18 -12.79 -60.50
C SER A 131 23.79 -11.96 -61.74
N GLN A 132 23.34 -10.73 -61.57
CA GLN A 132 23.06 -9.82 -62.69
C GLN A 132 24.32 -9.48 -63.49
N ARG A 133 25.46 -9.24 -62.84
CA ARG A 133 26.74 -8.98 -63.52
C ARG A 133 27.18 -10.17 -64.35
N ILE A 134 27.11 -11.39 -63.80
CA ILE A 134 27.44 -12.63 -64.51
C ILE A 134 26.52 -12.81 -65.73
N ARG A 135 25.21 -12.58 -65.56
CA ARG A 135 24.24 -12.68 -66.67
C ARG A 135 24.56 -11.70 -67.81
N LYS A 136 24.97 -10.47 -67.49
CA LYS A 136 25.37 -9.45 -68.47
C LYS A 136 26.69 -9.80 -69.19
N GLN A 137 27.59 -10.57 -68.58
CA GLN A 137 28.83 -11.00 -69.23
C GLN A 137 28.65 -12.22 -70.14
N LEU A 138 27.67 -13.09 -69.85
CA LEU A 138 27.38 -14.29 -70.65
C LEU A 138 26.45 -14.04 -71.85
N GLN A 139 25.87 -12.85 -71.97
CA GLN A 139 25.17 -12.39 -73.17
C GLN A 139 25.79 -11.08 -73.67
N PRO A 140 26.96 -11.12 -74.32
CA PRO A 140 27.44 -9.97 -75.06
C PRO A 140 26.54 -9.81 -76.31
N THR A 141 25.98 -8.62 -76.48
CA THR A 141 25.32 -8.16 -77.72
C THR A 141 26.17 -8.41 -78.95
#